data_AF-A0AA88UMR4-F1
#
_entry.id   AF-A0AA88UMR4-F1
#
_cell.length_a   1.000
_cell.length_b   1.000
_cell.length_c   1.000
_cell.angle_alpha   90.00
_cell.angle_beta   90.00
_cell.angle_gamma   90.00
#
_symmetry.space_group_name_H-M   'P 1'
#
loop_
_entity.id
_entity.type
_entity.pdbx_description
1 polymer ?
#
loop_
_entity_poly.entity_id
_entity_poly.type
_entity_poly.pdbx_seq_one_letter_code
_entity_poly.pdbx_strand_id
1 'polypeptide(L)'
;MDTAPDDIKTRDISKENDRKIIRRDLERKRRQEMAASLDSLRSHLPPEMIKGKRSILDHVTVAVDYITCKQKNMKELSLKRDELKRLTLVGSGNIGSSSHCTRSCITVLPFLGGVSIVLNYGGLDEGDLQLSKVVELLLEEGLNIISYLSTKVGDNLLHTIYSEVLDPASFNSAELQQKMNNIVIASMRWLLHVVDFPGSPRFVILYYDLHTALSMLPRNEVDELSKISDNPREI
;
A
#
# COMPACT_ATOMS: atom_id res chain seq x y z
N MET A 1 21.81 92.47 -7.63
CA MET A 1 22.30 91.33 -8.41
C MET A 1 21.55 90.11 -7.91
N ASP A 2 20.66 89.61 -8.76
CA ASP A 2 19.68 88.57 -8.50
C ASP A 2 20.33 87.20 -8.30
N THR A 3 19.91 86.50 -7.25
CA THR A 3 20.25 85.09 -7.00
C THR A 3 19.05 84.24 -7.36
N ALA A 4 19.25 83.34 -8.32
CA ALA A 4 18.23 82.60 -9.07
C ALA A 4 17.40 81.59 -8.22
N PRO A 5 16.07 81.47 -8.44
CA PRO A 5 15.21 80.49 -7.75
C PRO A 5 15.14 79.09 -8.41
N ASP A 6 15.77 78.89 -9.57
CA ASP A 6 15.39 77.79 -10.47
C ASP A 6 15.94 76.40 -10.11
N ASP A 7 17.12 76.30 -9.48
CA ASP A 7 17.82 75.01 -9.28
C ASP A 7 17.19 74.06 -8.24
N ILE A 8 16.47 74.59 -7.26
CA ILE A 8 15.82 73.78 -6.21
C ILE A 8 14.58 73.08 -6.78
N LYS A 9 13.83 73.79 -7.63
CA LYS A 9 12.58 73.31 -8.22
C LYS A 9 12.85 72.16 -9.21
N THR A 10 13.93 72.23 -9.99
CA THR A 10 14.30 71.19 -10.97
C THR A 10 14.70 69.86 -10.30
N ARG A 11 15.41 69.92 -9.16
CA ARG A 11 15.81 68.72 -8.41
C ARG A 11 14.63 67.98 -7.79
N ASP A 12 13.66 68.70 -7.24
CA ASP A 12 12.47 68.08 -6.65
C ASP A 12 11.55 67.45 -7.71
N ILE A 13 11.44 68.07 -8.90
CA ILE A 13 10.70 67.51 -10.04
C ILE A 13 11.36 66.20 -10.53
N SER A 14 12.69 66.15 -10.60
CA SER A 14 13.44 64.93 -10.99
C SER A 14 13.16 63.77 -10.02
N LYS A 15 13.29 63.99 -8.71
CA LYS A 15 13.04 62.97 -7.69
C LYS A 15 11.61 62.45 -7.72
N GLU A 16 10.64 63.32 -7.98
CA GLU A 16 9.23 62.94 -8.12
C GLU A 16 9.01 62.07 -9.38
N ASN A 17 9.67 62.38 -10.49
CA ASN A 17 9.63 61.54 -11.69
C ASN A 17 10.26 60.16 -11.47
N ASP A 18 11.37 60.08 -10.73
CA ASP A 18 12.01 58.81 -10.37
C ASP A 18 11.08 57.94 -9.51
N ARG A 19 10.45 58.54 -8.49
CA ARG A 19 9.44 57.85 -7.66
C ARG A 19 8.27 57.32 -8.49
N LYS A 20 7.80 58.10 -9.48
CA LYS A 20 6.74 57.67 -10.41
C LYS A 20 7.18 56.48 -11.27
N ILE A 21 8.44 56.46 -11.73
CA ILE A 21 8.99 55.34 -12.50
C ILE A 21 9.05 54.08 -11.64
N ILE A 22 9.64 54.17 -10.44
CA ILE A 22 9.75 53.04 -9.51
C ILE A 22 8.37 52.46 -9.19
N ARG A 23 7.38 53.33 -8.90
CA ARG A 23 5.99 52.88 -8.64
C ARG A 23 5.37 52.18 -9.84
N ARG A 24 5.59 52.69 -11.06
CA ARG A 24 5.10 52.05 -12.30
C ARG A 24 5.75 50.70 -12.52
N ASP A 25 7.06 50.57 -12.28
CA ASP A 25 7.80 49.32 -12.47
C ASP A 25 7.42 48.28 -11.42
N LEU A 26 7.24 48.69 -10.16
CA LEU A 26 6.75 47.81 -9.11
C LEU A 26 5.36 47.24 -9.43
N GLU A 27 4.44 48.10 -9.87
CA GLU A 27 3.09 47.65 -10.26
C GLU A 27 3.12 46.80 -11.55
N ARG A 28 4.03 47.09 -12.48
CA ARG A 28 4.24 46.24 -13.66
C ARG A 28 4.71 44.85 -13.25
N LYS A 29 5.70 44.76 -12.35
CA LYS A 29 6.20 43.49 -11.81
C LYS A 29 5.09 42.73 -11.09
N ARG A 30 4.29 43.39 -10.25
CA ARG A 30 3.13 42.77 -9.57
C ARG A 30 2.14 42.14 -10.55
N ARG A 31 1.87 42.81 -11.68
CA ARG A 31 0.97 42.27 -12.73
C ARG A 31 1.59 41.12 -13.51
N GLN A 32 2.90 41.16 -13.76
CA GLN A 32 3.63 40.06 -14.40
C GLN A 32 3.62 38.79 -13.52
N GLU A 33 3.85 38.93 -12.22
CA GLU A 33 3.78 37.82 -11.26
C GLU A 33 2.36 37.22 -11.18
N MET A 34 1.34 38.08 -11.19
CA MET A 34 -0.07 37.64 -11.21
C MET A 34 -0.41 36.91 -12.52
N ALA A 35 0.05 37.41 -13.67
CA ALA A 35 -0.15 36.76 -14.96
C ALA A 35 0.52 35.38 -15.01
N ALA A 36 1.79 35.28 -14.57
CA ALA A 36 2.51 34.02 -14.51
C ALA A 36 1.81 32.98 -13.61
N SER A 37 1.24 33.42 -12.48
CA SER A 37 0.46 32.54 -11.60
C SER A 37 -0.82 32.02 -12.28
N LEU A 38 -1.51 32.86 -13.06
CA LEU A 38 -2.70 32.46 -13.82
C LEU A 38 -2.37 31.52 -14.98
N ASP A 39 -1.22 31.70 -15.63
CA ASP A 39 -0.72 30.80 -16.67
C ASP A 39 -0.35 29.43 -16.09
N SER A 40 0.28 29.42 -14.91
CA SER A 40 0.54 28.20 -14.14
C SER A 40 -0.76 27.47 -13.78
N LEU A 41 -1.76 28.19 -13.25
CA LEU A 41 -3.08 27.63 -12.96
C LEU A 41 -3.71 27.00 -14.21
N ARG A 42 -3.67 27.72 -15.34
CA ARG A 42 -4.16 27.22 -16.64
C ARG A 42 -3.52 25.89 -17.04
N SER A 43 -2.21 25.74 -16.83
CA SER A 43 -1.48 24.52 -17.21
C SER A 43 -1.89 23.27 -16.43
N HIS A 44 -2.48 23.41 -15.24
CA HIS A 44 -2.94 22.30 -14.41
C HIS A 44 -4.39 21.88 -14.66
N LEU A 45 -5.13 22.64 -15.47
CA LEU A 45 -6.52 22.35 -15.78
C LEU A 45 -6.64 21.49 -17.05
N PRO A 46 -7.62 20.58 -17.12
CA PRO A 46 -7.87 19.80 -18.33
C PRO A 46 -8.13 20.70 -19.54
N PRO A 47 -7.46 20.48 -20.68
CA PRO A 47 -7.58 21.34 -21.85
C PRO A 47 -9.02 21.41 -22.39
N GLU A 48 -9.82 20.37 -22.18
CA GLU A 48 -11.24 20.32 -22.53
C GLU A 48 -12.05 21.36 -21.75
N MET A 49 -11.71 21.55 -20.47
CA MET A 49 -12.40 22.47 -19.56
C MET A 49 -11.94 23.92 -19.72
N ILE A 50 -10.79 24.18 -20.35
CA ILE A 50 -10.23 25.54 -20.56
C ILE A 50 -10.17 25.97 -22.04
N LYS A 51 -10.73 25.18 -22.96
CA LYS A 51 -10.73 25.47 -24.40
C LYS A 51 -11.37 26.85 -24.72
N GLY A 52 -10.62 27.70 -25.41
CA GLY A 52 -11.09 29.01 -25.92
C GLY A 52 -10.65 30.23 -25.10
N LYS A 53 -11.12 31.42 -25.50
CA LYS A 53 -10.86 32.69 -24.78
C LYS A 53 -11.82 32.84 -23.60
N ARG A 54 -11.55 32.13 -22.50
CA ARG A 54 -12.26 32.33 -21.23
C ARG A 54 -11.59 33.38 -20.36
N SER A 55 -12.41 34.14 -19.61
CA SER A 55 -11.93 35.20 -18.74
C SER A 55 -11.11 34.63 -17.57
N ILE A 56 -10.33 35.47 -16.88
CA ILE A 56 -9.57 35.05 -15.69
C ILE A 56 -10.52 34.51 -14.61
N LEU A 57 -11.69 35.13 -14.43
CA LEU A 57 -12.68 34.69 -13.47
C LEU A 57 -13.20 33.29 -13.80
N ASP A 58 -13.55 33.04 -15.07
CA ASP A 58 -14.01 31.72 -15.53
C ASP A 58 -12.95 30.64 -15.28
N HIS A 59 -11.68 31.00 -15.41
CA HIS A 59 -10.58 30.07 -15.15
C HIS A 59 -10.48 29.69 -13.68
N VAL A 60 -10.68 30.65 -12.78
CA VAL A 60 -10.70 30.41 -11.34
C VAL A 60 -11.91 29.57 -10.95
N THR A 61 -13.09 29.84 -11.50
CA THR A 61 -14.29 29.04 -11.20
C THR A 61 -14.15 27.60 -11.72
N VAL A 62 -13.67 27.41 -12.95
CA VAL A 62 -13.36 26.08 -13.50
C VAL A 62 -12.34 25.34 -12.64
N ALA A 63 -11.34 26.04 -12.09
CA ALA A 63 -10.36 25.43 -11.20
C ALA A 63 -11.00 24.93 -9.89
N VAL A 64 -11.89 25.71 -9.29
CA VAL A 64 -12.63 25.32 -8.09
C VAL A 64 -13.47 24.07 -8.38
N ASP A 65 -14.24 24.07 -9.47
CA ASP A 65 -15.07 22.93 -9.86
C ASP A 65 -14.23 21.66 -10.11
N TYR A 66 -13.06 21.82 -10.75
CA TYR A 66 -12.14 20.72 -11.00
C TYR A 66 -11.56 20.14 -9.71
N ILE A 67 -11.14 20.99 -8.76
CA ILE A 67 -10.67 20.56 -7.44
C ILE A 67 -11.78 19.77 -6.73
N THR A 68 -13.01 20.28 -6.72
CA THR A 68 -14.15 19.59 -6.09
C THR A 68 -14.42 18.24 -6.75
N CYS A 69 -14.38 18.16 -8.09
CA CYS A 69 -14.53 16.91 -8.83
C CYS A 69 -13.43 15.89 -8.44
N LYS A 70 -12.17 16.32 -8.40
CA LYS A 70 -11.04 15.46 -8.00
C LYS A 70 -11.15 14.99 -6.56
N GLN A 71 -11.55 15.86 -5.63
CA GLN A 71 -11.80 15.48 -4.23
C GLN A 71 -12.90 14.43 -4.10
N LYS A 72 -13.99 14.57 -4.86
CA LYS A 72 -15.08 13.58 -4.88
C LYS A 72 -14.59 12.23 -5.42
N ASN A 73 -13.86 12.23 -6.53
CA ASN A 73 -13.31 11.02 -7.12
C ASN A 73 -12.34 10.30 -6.16
N MET A 74 -11.48 11.04 -5.48
CA MET A 74 -10.56 10.47 -4.48
C MET A 74 -11.32 9.79 -3.32
N LYS A 75 -12.43 10.39 -2.85
CA LYS A 75 -13.29 9.78 -1.83
C LYS A 75 -13.94 8.50 -2.34
N GLU A 76 -14.48 8.51 -3.56
CA GLU A 76 -15.12 7.33 -4.15
C GLU A 76 -14.13 6.17 -4.33
N LEU A 77 -12.93 6.45 -4.84
CA LEU A 77 -11.86 5.45 -4.98
C LEU A 77 -11.40 4.93 -3.61
N SER A 78 -11.32 5.79 -2.59
CA SER A 78 -11.03 5.38 -1.21
C SER A 78 -12.09 4.41 -0.68
N LEU A 79 -13.38 4.72 -0.85
CA LEU A 79 -14.47 3.85 -0.42
C LEU A 79 -14.43 2.50 -1.13
N LYS A 80 -14.20 2.48 -2.45
CA LYS A 80 -14.04 1.24 -3.24
C LYS A 80 -12.89 0.39 -2.72
N ARG A 81 -11.73 1.01 -2.44
CA ARG A 81 -10.57 0.32 -1.86
C ARG A 81 -10.91 -0.25 -0.49
N ASP A 82 -11.57 0.50 0.37
CA ASP A 82 -11.89 0.09 1.73
C ASP A 82 -12.94 -1.04 1.74
N GLU A 83 -13.88 -1.02 0.80
CA GLU A 83 -14.83 -2.11 0.56
C GLU A 83 -14.12 -3.38 0.10
N LEU A 84 -13.23 -3.31 -0.89
CA LEU A 84 -12.43 -4.45 -1.34
C LEU A 84 -11.57 -5.01 -0.19
N LYS A 85 -10.94 -4.14 0.59
CA LYS A 85 -10.16 -4.52 1.77
C LYS A 85 -11.01 -5.25 2.83
N ARG A 86 -12.26 -4.82 3.01
CA ARG A 86 -13.22 -5.51 3.89
C ARG A 86 -13.65 -6.86 3.32
N LEU A 87 -13.92 -6.96 2.01
CA LEU A 87 -14.26 -8.23 1.37
C LEU A 87 -13.12 -9.24 1.44
N THR A 88 -11.86 -8.80 1.30
CA THR A 88 -10.70 -9.68 1.53
C THR A 88 -10.58 -10.13 2.98
N LEU A 89 -11.02 -9.32 3.95
CA LEU A 89 -11.04 -9.69 5.37
C LEU A 89 -12.18 -10.67 5.71
N VAL A 90 -13.30 -10.63 4.98
CA VAL A 90 -14.49 -11.46 5.23
C VAL A 90 -14.44 -12.78 4.43
N GLY A 91 -13.83 -12.79 3.25
CA GLY A 91 -13.62 -14.01 2.44
C GLY A 91 -12.46 -14.89 2.93
N SER A 92 -11.55 -14.33 3.72
CA SER A 92 -10.53 -15.08 4.45
C SER A 92 -11.00 -15.22 5.89
N GLY A 93 -11.57 -16.37 6.24
CA GLY A 93 -11.94 -16.69 7.62
C GLY A 93 -10.82 -16.28 8.59
N ASN A 94 -11.13 -15.26 9.40
CA ASN A 94 -10.47 -14.91 10.66
C ASN A 94 -8.94 -15.09 10.71
N ILE A 95 -8.18 -14.24 10.02
CA ILE A 95 -6.80 -13.96 10.42
C ILE A 95 -6.78 -12.53 10.95
N GLY A 96 -6.73 -12.43 12.28
CA GLY A 96 -6.67 -11.18 13.01
C GLY A 96 -5.55 -10.29 12.47
N SER A 97 -5.92 -9.06 12.15
CA SER A 97 -4.98 -7.97 11.90
C SER A 97 -4.20 -7.70 13.18
N SER A 98 -3.04 -8.32 13.32
CA SER A 98 -2.00 -7.88 14.26
C SER A 98 -0.64 -8.26 13.70
N SER A 99 0.26 -7.28 13.78
CA SER A 99 1.67 -7.27 13.41
C SER A 99 2.00 -7.46 11.92
N HIS A 100 3.03 -6.74 11.50
CA HIS A 100 3.76 -6.96 10.26
C HIS A 100 3.86 -8.46 10.00
N CYS A 101 3.17 -8.97 8.97
CA CYS A 101 3.32 -10.36 8.56
C CYS A 101 4.73 -10.52 7.98
N THR A 102 5.68 -10.81 8.85
CA THR A 102 6.99 -11.38 8.54
C THR A 102 6.89 -12.88 8.23
N ARG A 103 5.67 -13.44 8.14
CA ARG A 103 5.43 -14.84 7.82
C ARG A 103 5.26 -14.99 6.32
N SER A 104 6.06 -15.87 5.72
CA SER A 104 5.91 -16.26 4.33
C SER A 104 4.54 -16.91 4.10
N CYS A 105 3.80 -16.45 3.09
CA CYS A 105 2.47 -16.98 2.77
C CYS A 105 2.23 -17.07 1.26
N ILE A 106 1.35 -17.98 0.85
CA ILE A 106 0.92 -18.17 -0.54
C ILE A 106 -0.59 -18.01 -0.60
N THR A 107 -1.09 -17.23 -1.56
CA THR A 107 -2.53 -17.01 -1.78
C THR A 107 -2.88 -17.23 -3.24
N VAL A 108 -3.92 -18.01 -3.50
CA VAL A 108 -4.49 -18.28 -4.82
C VAL A 108 -5.74 -17.41 -4.98
N LEU A 109 -5.73 -16.54 -6.00
CA LEU A 109 -6.81 -15.62 -6.32
C LEU A 109 -7.36 -15.94 -7.71
N PRO A 110 -8.67 -16.16 -7.89
CA PRO A 110 -9.24 -16.33 -9.22
C PRO A 110 -9.22 -14.98 -9.99
N PHE A 111 -8.99 -15.04 -11.30
CA PHE A 111 -9.15 -13.89 -12.21
C PHE A 111 -9.83 -14.32 -13.52
N LEU A 112 -10.20 -13.35 -14.37
CA LEU A 112 -10.89 -13.63 -15.62
C LEU A 112 -9.99 -14.46 -16.56
N GLY A 113 -10.29 -15.75 -16.73
CA GLY A 113 -9.52 -16.68 -17.55
C GLY A 113 -8.51 -17.57 -16.79
N GLY A 114 -8.42 -17.47 -15.47
CA GLY A 114 -7.53 -18.37 -14.71
C GLY A 114 -7.33 -18.02 -13.23
N VAL A 115 -6.10 -18.26 -12.74
CA VAL A 115 -5.70 -18.04 -11.35
C VAL A 115 -4.38 -17.29 -11.18
N SER A 116 -4.37 -16.38 -10.22
CA SER A 116 -3.21 -15.59 -9.81
C SER A 116 -2.70 -16.13 -8.48
N ILE A 117 -1.47 -16.63 -8.45
CA ILE A 117 -0.80 -17.09 -7.24
C ILE A 117 0.12 -15.98 -6.74
N VAL A 118 -0.15 -15.48 -5.53
CA VAL A 118 0.63 -14.44 -4.86
C VAL A 118 1.45 -15.09 -3.73
N LEU A 119 2.76 -15.02 -3.85
CA LEU A 119 3.73 -15.47 -2.87
C LEU A 119 4.27 -14.23 -2.15
N ASN A 120 4.19 -14.20 -0.82
CA ASN A 120 4.80 -13.17 0.01
C ASN A 120 5.89 -13.80 0.87
N TYR A 121 7.12 -13.34 0.74
CA TYR A 121 8.25 -13.76 1.56
C TYR A 121 8.66 -12.61 2.47
N GLY A 122 8.52 -12.84 3.78
CA GLY A 122 8.89 -11.86 4.80
C GLY A 122 10.23 -12.19 5.43
N GLY A 123 11.23 -11.33 5.24
CA GLY A 123 12.48 -11.33 6.03
C GLY A 123 13.40 -12.55 5.91
N LEU A 124 13.21 -13.45 4.93
CA LEU A 124 14.11 -14.58 4.66
C LEU A 124 15.00 -14.28 3.45
N ASP A 125 16.24 -14.79 3.52
CA ASP A 125 17.23 -14.72 2.45
C ASP A 125 16.67 -15.37 1.17
N GLU A 126 17.06 -14.86 0.01
CA GLU A 126 16.54 -15.21 -1.32
C GLU A 126 16.67 -16.71 -1.65
N GLY A 127 17.47 -17.44 -0.86
CA GLY A 127 17.72 -18.88 -0.99
C GLY A 127 16.59 -19.82 -0.57
N ASP A 128 15.58 -19.36 0.19
CA ASP A 128 14.45 -20.21 0.62
C ASP A 128 13.20 -20.05 -0.27
N LEU A 129 13.35 -19.43 -1.44
CA LEU A 129 12.28 -19.25 -2.41
C LEU A 129 11.84 -20.60 -2.98
N GLN A 130 10.77 -21.16 -2.43
CA GLN A 130 10.08 -22.35 -2.94
C GLN A 130 9.39 -22.13 -4.29
N LEU A 131 9.75 -21.09 -5.03
CA LEU A 131 9.19 -20.75 -6.32
C LEU A 131 9.32 -21.91 -7.32
N SER A 132 10.43 -22.64 -7.29
CA SER A 132 10.62 -23.85 -8.10
C SER A 132 9.55 -24.90 -7.82
N LYS A 133 9.25 -25.15 -6.54
CA LYS A 133 8.24 -26.14 -6.14
C LYS A 133 6.82 -25.68 -6.43
N VAL A 134 6.57 -24.37 -6.29
CA VAL A 134 5.30 -23.75 -6.69
C VAL A 134 5.08 -23.93 -8.19
N VAL A 135 6.08 -23.62 -9.02
CA VAL A 135 5.98 -23.77 -10.48
C VAL A 135 5.81 -25.24 -10.88
N GLU A 136 6.56 -26.16 -10.26
CA GLU A 136 6.39 -27.61 -10.49
C GLU A 136 4.95 -28.05 -10.19
N LEU A 137 4.39 -27.60 -9.07
CA LEU A 137 3.01 -27.93 -8.71
C LEU A 137 1.99 -27.36 -9.72
N LEU A 138 2.21 -26.14 -10.22
CA LEU A 138 1.33 -25.57 -11.26
C LEU A 138 1.35 -26.42 -12.53
N LEU A 139 2.51 -26.95 -12.91
CA LEU A 139 2.66 -27.83 -14.07
C LEU A 139 1.99 -29.20 -13.84
N GLU A 140 2.13 -29.78 -12.64
CA GLU A 140 1.47 -31.04 -12.26
C GLU A 140 -0.07 -30.92 -12.32
N GLU A 141 -0.61 -29.77 -11.93
CA GLU A 141 -2.05 -29.47 -12.01
C GLU A 141 -2.50 -29.10 -13.44
N GLY A 142 -1.60 -29.10 -14.43
CA GLY A 142 -1.91 -28.80 -15.82
C GLY A 142 -2.18 -27.33 -16.11
N LEU A 143 -1.71 -26.42 -15.25
CA LEU A 143 -1.93 -24.99 -15.39
C LEU A 143 -0.85 -24.37 -16.30
N ASN A 144 -1.29 -23.53 -17.24
CA ASN A 144 -0.38 -22.84 -18.15
C ASN A 144 0.03 -21.50 -17.57
N ILE A 145 1.32 -21.26 -17.36
CA ILE A 145 1.81 -20.00 -16.80
C ILE A 145 1.87 -18.94 -17.89
N ILE A 146 1.10 -17.86 -17.72
CA ILE A 146 1.03 -16.74 -18.66
C ILE A 146 2.12 -15.71 -18.37
N SER A 147 2.28 -15.35 -17.09
CA SER A 147 3.22 -14.30 -16.71
C SER A 147 3.67 -14.42 -15.26
N TYR A 148 4.83 -13.85 -14.99
CA TYR A 148 5.42 -13.78 -13.67
C TYR A 148 5.85 -12.35 -13.37
N LEU A 149 5.58 -11.89 -12.15
CA LEU A 149 5.95 -10.57 -11.66
C LEU A 149 6.61 -10.71 -10.29
N SER A 150 7.72 -10.02 -10.08
CA SER A 150 8.35 -9.87 -8.77
C SER A 150 8.39 -8.41 -8.39
N THR A 151 7.96 -8.09 -7.16
CA THR A 151 7.96 -6.74 -6.62
C THR A 151 8.45 -6.76 -5.18
N LYS A 152 9.33 -5.82 -4.84
CA LYS A 152 9.79 -5.64 -3.47
C LYS A 152 8.95 -4.55 -2.80
N VAL A 153 8.31 -4.89 -1.68
CA VAL A 153 7.45 -3.97 -0.90
C VAL A 153 8.01 -3.88 0.51
N GLY A 154 8.76 -2.82 0.79
CA GLY A 154 9.52 -2.70 2.03
C GLY A 154 10.61 -3.77 2.10
N ASP A 155 10.55 -4.58 3.16
CA ASP A 155 11.47 -5.71 3.37
C ASP A 155 10.92 -7.04 2.84
N ASN A 156 9.71 -7.03 2.27
CA ASN A 156 9.07 -8.23 1.74
C ASN A 156 9.24 -8.34 0.23
N LEU A 157 9.46 -9.57 -0.25
CA LEU A 157 9.48 -9.91 -1.66
C LEU A 157 8.15 -10.56 -2.06
N LEU A 158 7.42 -9.91 -2.95
CA LEU A 158 6.15 -10.39 -3.48
C LEU A 158 6.37 -10.95 -4.90
N HIS A 159 6.03 -12.21 -5.10
CA HIS A 159 5.97 -12.82 -6.43
C HIS A 159 4.51 -13.09 -6.81
N THR A 160 4.15 -12.81 -8.05
CA THR A 160 2.81 -13.07 -8.59
C THR A 160 2.96 -13.86 -9.87
N ILE A 161 2.34 -15.03 -9.91
CA ILE A 161 2.28 -15.90 -11.09
C ILE A 161 0.84 -15.86 -11.60
N TYR A 162 0.67 -15.51 -12.87
CA TYR A 162 -0.61 -15.62 -13.55
C TYR A 162 -0.63 -16.90 -14.36
N SER A 163 -1.67 -17.71 -14.15
CA SER A 163 -1.86 -18.96 -14.85
C SER A 163 -3.24 -19.05 -15.48
N GLU A 164 -3.31 -19.55 -16.70
CA GLU A 164 -4.54 -19.86 -17.41
C GLU A 164 -5.10 -21.21 -16.94
N VAL A 165 -6.43 -21.28 -16.84
CA VAL A 165 -7.15 -22.54 -16.55
C VAL A 165 -7.93 -22.92 -17.81
N LEU A 166 -7.53 -24.02 -18.46
CA LEU A 166 -8.16 -24.49 -19.70
C LEU A 166 -9.61 -24.94 -19.50
N ASP A 167 -9.90 -25.60 -18.38
CA ASP A 167 -11.26 -25.99 -17.98
C ASP A 167 -11.59 -25.43 -16.58
N PRO A 168 -12.30 -24.30 -16.48
CA PRO A 168 -12.67 -23.71 -15.19
C PRO A 168 -13.69 -24.55 -14.42
N ALA A 169 -14.38 -25.52 -15.05
CA ALA A 169 -15.35 -26.37 -14.37
C ALA A 169 -14.69 -27.52 -13.60
N SER A 170 -13.50 -27.95 -14.01
CA SER A 170 -12.73 -29.01 -13.34
C SER A 170 -11.75 -28.50 -12.29
N PHE A 171 -11.48 -27.19 -12.27
CA PHE A 171 -10.43 -26.60 -11.45
C PHE A 171 -10.92 -26.20 -10.05
N ASN A 172 -10.30 -26.76 -9.01
CA ASN A 172 -10.61 -26.46 -7.61
C ASN A 172 -9.54 -25.54 -7.00
N SER A 173 -9.84 -24.24 -6.90
CA SER A 173 -8.94 -23.26 -6.30
C SER A 173 -8.61 -23.54 -4.83
N ALA A 174 -9.54 -24.16 -4.07
CA ALA A 174 -9.32 -24.48 -2.66
C ALA A 174 -8.34 -25.65 -2.50
N GLU A 175 -8.38 -26.64 -3.40
CA GLU A 175 -7.42 -27.74 -3.41
C GLU A 175 -6.01 -27.23 -3.76
N LEU A 176 -5.90 -26.37 -4.78
CA LEU A 176 -4.63 -25.74 -5.14
C LEU A 176 -4.07 -24.94 -3.95
N GLN A 177 -4.91 -24.16 -3.27
CA GLN A 177 -4.51 -23.40 -2.08
C GLN A 177 -3.97 -24.31 -0.97
N GLN A 178 -4.61 -25.46 -0.71
CA GLN A 178 -4.15 -26.42 0.30
C GLN A 178 -2.79 -27.02 -0.07
N LYS A 179 -2.62 -27.44 -1.34
CA LYS A 179 -1.36 -27.95 -1.86
C LYS A 179 -0.23 -26.93 -1.74
N MET A 180 -0.49 -25.67 -2.09
CA MET A 180 0.47 -24.56 -1.93
C MET A 180 0.83 -24.28 -0.47
N ASN A 181 -0.15 -24.32 0.44
CA ASN A 181 0.11 -24.15 1.88
C ASN A 181 1.00 -25.27 2.42
N ASN A 182 0.82 -26.50 1.96
CA ASN A 182 1.69 -27.62 2.35
C ASN A 182 3.15 -27.40 1.94
N ILE A 183 3.39 -26.77 0.77
CA ILE A 183 4.74 -26.40 0.33
C ILE A 183 5.36 -25.41 1.33
N VAL A 184 4.64 -24.35 1.71
CA VAL A 184 5.12 -23.36 2.72
C VAL A 184 5.43 -24.03 4.05
N ILE A 185 4.50 -24.85 4.55
CA ILE A 185 4.66 -25.55 5.83
C ILE A 185 5.86 -26.50 5.78
N ALA A 186 6.06 -27.21 4.66
CA ALA A 186 7.21 -28.08 4.46
C ALA A 186 8.53 -27.29 4.42
N SER A 187 8.54 -26.05 3.92
CA SER A 187 9.71 -25.16 4.01
C SER A 187 10.06 -24.83 5.46
N MET A 188 9.05 -24.54 6.26
CA MET A 188 9.22 -24.15 7.66
C MET A 188 9.65 -25.34 8.54
N ARG A 189 9.56 -26.58 8.04
CA ARG A 189 9.82 -27.82 8.79
C ARG A 189 11.30 -28.14 9.02
N TRP A 190 12.23 -27.36 8.46
CA TRP A 190 13.67 -27.62 8.55
C TRP A 190 14.39 -26.94 9.73
N LEU A 191 13.70 -26.19 10.59
CA LEU A 191 14.29 -25.66 11.83
C LEU A 191 14.26 -26.66 13.02
N LEU A 192 14.33 -27.97 12.77
CA LEU A 192 14.63 -28.97 13.81
C LEU A 192 16.14 -29.20 13.84
N HIS A 193 16.88 -28.34 14.56
CA HIS A 193 18.23 -28.70 14.98
C HIS A 193 18.13 -29.78 16.07
N VAL A 194 18.49 -31.02 15.73
CA VAL A 194 18.78 -32.05 16.73
C VAL A 194 20.04 -31.62 17.46
N VAL A 195 19.90 -31.12 18.69
CA VAL A 195 21.05 -30.88 19.58
C VAL A 195 21.33 -32.18 20.31
N ASP A 196 22.33 -32.93 19.83
CA ASP A 196 22.83 -34.10 20.54
C ASP A 196 23.62 -33.66 21.78
N PHE A 197 23.02 -33.84 22.97
CA PHE A 197 23.74 -33.75 24.24
C PHE A 197 24.31 -35.14 24.59
N PRO A 198 25.62 -35.29 24.83
CA PRO A 198 26.18 -36.57 25.22
C PRO A 198 25.71 -36.95 26.64
N GLY A 199 24.91 -38.01 26.76
CA GLY A 199 24.61 -38.67 28.05
C GLY A 199 23.14 -38.70 28.51
N SER A 200 22.15 -38.41 27.67
CA SER A 200 20.73 -38.42 28.03
C SER A 200 19.87 -39.21 27.02
N PRO A 201 18.80 -39.93 27.43
CA PRO A 201 17.88 -40.56 26.48
C PRO A 201 17.23 -39.50 25.60
N ARG A 202 17.20 -39.77 24.29
CA ARG A 202 16.70 -38.91 23.20
C ARG A 202 15.39 -38.21 23.56
N PHE A 203 15.45 -36.92 23.91
CA PHE A 203 14.28 -36.06 23.96
C PHE A 203 14.17 -35.28 22.65
N VAL A 204 13.20 -35.67 21.82
CA VAL A 204 12.76 -34.85 20.69
C VAL A 204 11.95 -33.71 21.30
N ILE A 205 12.56 -32.54 21.51
CA ILE A 205 11.81 -31.34 21.88
C ILE A 205 11.18 -30.81 20.59
N LEU A 206 9.91 -31.12 20.39
CA LEU A 206 9.08 -30.46 19.39
C LEU A 206 8.82 -29.04 19.91
N TYR A 207 9.60 -28.05 19.45
CA TYR A 207 9.17 -26.65 19.54
C TYR A 207 8.02 -26.45 18.55
N TYR A 208 6.81 -26.82 18.96
CA TYR A 208 5.63 -26.19 18.40
C TYR A 208 5.56 -24.79 18.99
N ASP A 209 5.46 -23.79 18.12
CA ASP A 209 5.09 -22.43 18.48
C ASP A 209 3.93 -22.49 19.50
N LEU A 210 4.15 -21.99 20.72
CA LEU A 210 3.19 -22.10 21.84
C LEU A 210 1.80 -21.58 21.44
N HIS A 211 1.78 -20.66 20.47
CA HIS A 211 0.59 -20.05 19.90
C HIS A 211 -0.24 -21.01 19.02
N THR A 212 0.41 -21.98 18.37
CA THR A 212 -0.28 -23.00 17.55
C THR A 212 -0.86 -24.11 18.44
N ALA A 213 -0.14 -24.51 19.49
CA ALA A 213 -0.61 -25.50 20.46
C ALA A 213 -1.84 -25.01 21.25
N LEU A 214 -1.88 -23.73 21.64
CA LEU A 214 -3.03 -23.12 22.31
C LEU A 214 -4.28 -23.05 21.41
N SER A 215 -4.11 -22.99 20.09
CA SER A 215 -5.24 -22.94 19.14
C SER A 215 -5.88 -24.30 18.85
N MET A 216 -5.25 -25.40 19.28
CA MET A 216 -5.71 -26.78 19.04
C MET A 216 -6.31 -27.47 20.27
N LEU A 217 -6.40 -26.79 21.43
CA LEU A 217 -7.06 -27.33 22.62
C LEU A 217 -8.61 -27.20 22.51
N PRO A 218 -9.40 -28.28 22.67
CA PRO A 218 -10.86 -28.16 22.71
C PRO A 218 -11.31 -27.33 23.93
N ARG A 219 -12.16 -26.31 23.68
CA ARG A 219 -12.63 -25.31 24.67
C ARG A 219 -13.72 -25.84 25.61
N ASN A 220 -13.51 -27.00 26.23
CA ASN A 220 -14.51 -27.59 27.12
C ASN A 220 -13.90 -27.96 28.47
N GLU A 221 -13.24 -27.02 29.17
CA GLU A 221 -12.94 -27.17 30.61
C GLU A 221 -12.43 -25.87 31.27
N VAL A 222 -12.86 -24.69 30.80
CA VAL A 222 -12.43 -23.40 31.40
C VAL A 222 -13.33 -22.95 32.57
N ASP A 223 -14.41 -23.69 32.86
CA ASP A 223 -15.35 -23.33 33.93
C ASP A 223 -15.08 -24.01 35.29
N GLU A 224 -14.19 -25.01 35.38
CA GLU A 224 -13.88 -25.66 36.67
C GLU A 224 -12.70 -25.03 37.43
N LEU A 225 -11.88 -24.18 36.81
CA LEU A 225 -10.71 -23.56 37.48
C LEU A 225 -10.99 -22.17 38.07
N SER A 226 -12.17 -21.60 37.87
CA SER A 226 -12.58 -20.34 38.52
C SER A 226 -13.03 -20.53 39.98
N LYS A 227 -13.18 -21.77 40.48
CA LYS A 227 -13.64 -22.07 41.85
C LYS A 227 -12.54 -22.28 42.90
N ILE A 228 -11.26 -22.20 42.55
CA ILE A 228 -10.15 -22.52 43.48
C ILE A 228 -9.34 -21.26 43.90
N SER A 229 -9.72 -20.06 43.43
CA SER A 229 -9.02 -18.81 43.79
C SER A 229 -9.66 -17.99 44.93
N ASP A 230 -10.72 -18.48 45.59
CA ASP A 230 -11.32 -17.82 46.75
C ASP A 230 -11.41 -18.78 47.95
N ASN A 231 -10.28 -19.06 48.62
CA ASN A 231 -10.30 -19.19 50.09
C ASN A 231 -8.90 -19.20 50.72
N PRO A 232 -8.54 -18.19 51.54
CA PRO A 232 -7.41 -18.26 52.44
C PRO A 232 -7.84 -18.78 53.83
N ARG A 233 -7.18 -19.84 54.31
CA ARG A 233 -7.06 -20.29 55.72
C ARG A 233 -8.34 -20.76 56.42
N GLU A 234 -8.29 -21.95 57.02
CA GLU A 234 -8.12 -22.09 58.48
C GLU A 234 -7.95 -23.56 58.95
N ILE A 235 -6.99 -23.71 59.89
CA ILE A 235 -6.66 -24.81 60.80
C ILE A 235 -5.90 -26.02 60.21
#